data_AF-D3D5B2-F1
#
_entry.id   AF-D3D5B2-F1
#
_cell.length_a   1.000
_cell.length_b   1.000
_cell.length_c   1.000
_cell.angle_alpha   90.00
_cell.angle_beta   90.00
_cell.angle_gamma   90.00
#
_symmetry.space_group_name_H-M   'P 1'
#
loop_
_entity.id
_entity.type
_entity.pdbx_description
1 polymer ?
#
loop_
_entity_poly.entity_id
_entity_poly.type
_entity_poly.pdbx_seq_one_letter_code
_entity_poly.pdbx_strand_id
1 'polypeptide(L)'
;MQAIDGPEPAFRCTEIRRNGPLAVPDDQCSGQCAIARAMAAAEKAWRDALAGVSIDDLGRGIDEDSSGTAMRAVREWLADAR
;
A
#
# COMPACT_ATOMS: atom_id res chain seq x y z
N MET A 1 6.65 -2.89 0.11
CA MET A 1 5.83 -3.27 -1.06
C MET A 1 6.30 -2.65 -2.37
N GLN A 2 6.50 -1.33 -2.45
CA GLN A 2 6.83 -0.66 -3.73
C GLN A 2 8.04 -1.22 -4.49
N ALA A 3 9.03 -1.80 -3.80
CA ALA A 3 10.19 -2.42 -4.45
C ALA A 3 9.83 -3.60 -5.37
N ILE A 4 8.72 -4.30 -5.07
CA ILE A 4 8.23 -5.44 -5.85
C ILE A 4 7.03 -5.03 -6.71
N ASP A 5 6.04 -4.37 -6.11
CA ASP A 5 4.76 -4.05 -6.79
C ASP A 5 4.83 -2.78 -7.67
N GLY A 6 5.88 -1.99 -7.53
CA GLY A 6 6.03 -0.69 -8.16
C GLY A 6 5.36 0.46 -7.40
N PRO A 7 5.61 1.72 -7.82
CA PRO A 7 5.12 2.92 -7.13
C PRO A 7 3.77 3.44 -7.67
N GLU A 8 3.20 2.81 -8.69
CA GLU A 8 1.98 3.30 -9.34
C GLU A 8 0.76 3.22 -8.40
N PRO A 9 -0.16 4.20 -8.50
CA PRO A 9 -1.37 4.17 -7.69
C PRO A 9 -2.30 3.05 -8.14
N ALA A 10 -3.02 2.47 -7.17
CA ALA A 10 -4.00 1.42 -7.45
C ALA A 10 -5.20 1.97 -8.23
N PHE A 11 -5.54 3.24 -8.04
CA PHE A 11 -6.62 3.92 -8.75
C PHE A 11 -6.10 5.02 -9.67
N ARG A 12 -6.49 4.97 -10.95
CA ARG A 12 -6.23 6.00 -11.95
C ARG A 12 -7.54 6.64 -12.40
N CYS A 13 -7.72 7.92 -12.11
CA CYS A 13 -8.84 8.67 -12.64
C CYS A 13 -8.64 8.94 -14.14
N THR A 14 -9.64 8.58 -14.95
CA THR A 14 -9.64 8.82 -16.40
C THR A 14 -10.61 9.96 -16.80
N GLU A 15 -10.97 10.81 -15.83
CA GLU A 15 -11.86 11.97 -16.00
C GLU A 15 -13.22 11.63 -16.64
N ILE A 16 -13.82 10.48 -16.29
CA ILE A 16 -15.13 10.05 -16.84
C ILE A 16 -16.27 11.05 -16.66
N ARG A 17 -16.15 11.98 -15.70
CA ARG A 17 -17.10 13.10 -15.49
C ARG A 17 -17.20 14.04 -16.68
N ARG A 18 -16.22 14.03 -17.59
CA ARG A 18 -16.18 14.85 -18.81
C ARG A 18 -16.79 14.15 -20.03
N ASN A 19 -17.31 12.94 -19.86
CA ASN A 19 -17.77 12.10 -20.97
C ASN A 19 -19.30 12.03 -21.02
N GLY A 20 -19.84 11.98 -22.24
CA GLY A 20 -21.26 11.73 -22.50
C GLY A 20 -22.14 13.00 -22.53
N PRO A 21 -23.47 12.81 -22.70
CA PRO A 21 -24.40 13.92 -22.93
C PRO A 21 -24.61 14.84 -21.71
N LEU A 22 -24.18 14.41 -20.52
CA LEU A 22 -24.25 15.16 -19.27
C LEU A 22 -22.85 15.42 -18.68
N ALA A 23 -21.84 15.55 -19.55
CA ALA A 23 -20.49 15.87 -19.15
C ALA A 23 -20.44 17.16 -18.33
N VAL A 24 -19.63 17.15 -17.28
CA VAL A 24 -19.29 18.35 -16.52
C VAL A 24 -18.40 19.25 -17.40
N PRO A 25 -18.75 20.53 -17.58
CA PRO A 25 -17.93 21.49 -18.31
C PRO A 25 -16.48 21.57 -17.80
N ASP A 26 -15.53 21.81 -18.70
CA ASP A 26 -14.09 21.78 -18.37
C ASP A 26 -13.67 22.83 -17.34
N ASP A 27 -14.31 24.00 -17.35
CA ASP A 27 -14.08 25.09 -16.39
C ASP A 27 -14.46 24.69 -14.95
N GLN A 28 -15.41 23.77 -14.80
CA GLN A 28 -15.82 23.16 -13.53
C GLN A 28 -14.96 21.95 -13.13
N CYS A 29 -14.03 21.53 -14.00
CA CYS A 29 -13.11 20.42 -13.77
C CYS A 29 -11.69 20.88 -13.34
N SER A 30 -11.57 22.09 -12.78
CA SER A 30 -10.29 22.70 -12.36
C SER A 30 -9.60 22.00 -11.19
N GLY A 31 -10.34 21.27 -10.35
CA GLY A 31 -9.80 20.45 -9.27
C GLY A 31 -9.94 18.94 -9.52
N GLN A 32 -9.22 18.13 -8.74
CA GLN A 32 -9.41 16.67 -8.75
C GLN A 32 -10.87 16.31 -8.45
N CYS A 33 -11.42 15.37 -9.21
CA CYS A 33 -12.75 14.81 -8.96
C CYS A 33 -12.85 14.29 -7.51
N ALA A 34 -14.04 14.41 -6.89
CA ALA A 34 -14.26 13.96 -5.51
C ALA A 34 -13.90 12.47 -5.30
N ILE A 35 -14.20 11.61 -6.28
CA ILE A 35 -13.83 10.19 -6.27
C ILE A 35 -12.30 10.03 -6.29
N ALA A 36 -11.61 10.75 -7.18
CA ALA A 36 -10.15 10.69 -7.26
C ALA A 36 -9.48 11.10 -5.95
N ARG A 37 -9.98 12.15 -5.29
CA ARG A 37 -9.48 12.58 -3.98
C ARG A 37 -9.69 11.52 -2.89
N ALA A 38 -10.88 10.91 -2.85
CA ALA A 38 -11.18 9.85 -1.88
C ALA A 38 -10.26 8.64 -2.07
N MET A 39 -10.05 8.22 -3.33
CA MET A 39 -9.15 7.10 -3.64
C MET A 39 -7.69 7.42 -3.30
N ALA A 40 -7.22 8.63 -3.60
CA ALA A 40 -5.88 9.06 -3.22
C ALA A 40 -5.67 9.09 -1.69
N ALA A 41 -6.68 9.55 -0.93
CA ALA A 41 -6.63 9.55 0.52
C ALA A 41 -6.56 8.13 1.10
N ALA A 42 -7.35 7.20 0.55
CA ALA A 42 -7.31 5.79 0.96
C ALA A 42 -5.94 5.16 0.68
N GLU A 43 -5.37 5.39 -0.52
CA GLU A 43 -4.06 4.86 -0.87
C GLU A 43 -2.94 5.46 0.00
N LYS A 44 -3.06 6.74 0.37
CA LYS A 44 -2.13 7.35 1.32
C LYS A 44 -2.22 6.68 2.69
N ALA A 45 -3.42 6.50 3.22
CA ALA A 45 -3.63 5.86 4.52
C ALA A 45 -3.06 4.44 4.57
N TRP A 46 -3.27 3.66 3.50
CA TRP A 46 -2.67 2.33 3.36
C TRP A 46 -1.14 2.37 3.34
N ARG A 47 -0.54 3.27 2.55
CA ARG A 47 0.93 3.44 2.51
C ARG A 47 1.50 3.86 3.85
N ASP A 48 0.88 4.82 4.52
CA ASP A 48 1.32 5.31 5.83
C ASP A 48 1.29 4.19 6.88
N ALA A 49 0.22 3.38 6.90
CA ALA A 49 0.10 2.26 7.83
C ALA A 49 1.23 1.24 7.66
N LEU A 50 1.59 0.92 6.41
CA LEU A 50 2.65 -0.04 6.11
C LEU A 50 4.05 0.54 6.31
N ALA A 51 4.22 1.84 6.07
CA ALA A 51 5.49 2.52 6.35
C ALA A 51 5.82 2.50 7.86
N GLY A 52 4.80 2.37 8.72
CA GLY A 52 4.95 2.21 10.16
C GLY A 52 5.31 0.80 10.63
N VAL A 53 5.43 -0.20 9.75
CA VAL A 53 5.76 -1.59 10.12
C VAL A 53 7.05 -2.01 9.43
N SER A 54 8.11 -2.22 10.19
CA SER A 54 9.39 -2.72 9.69
C SER A 54 9.43 -4.25 9.65
N ILE A 55 10.40 -4.80 8.92
CA ILE A 55 10.67 -6.25 8.92
C ILE A 55 11.12 -6.73 10.31
N ASP A 56 11.79 -5.88 11.09
CA ASP A 56 12.17 -6.20 12.48
C ASP A 56 10.94 -6.32 13.38
N ASP A 57 9.97 -5.40 13.25
CA ASP A 57 8.71 -5.47 14.01
C ASP A 57 7.97 -6.79 13.74
N LEU A 58 7.95 -7.23 12.48
CA LEU A 58 7.37 -8.52 12.10
C LEU A 58 8.15 -9.69 12.74
N GLY A 59 9.48 -9.65 12.70
CA GLY A 59 10.33 -10.67 13.32
C GLY A 59 10.09 -10.80 14.83
N ARG A 60 9.96 -9.66 15.53
CA ARG A 60 9.62 -9.64 16.96
C ARG A 60 8.24 -10.20 17.23
N GLY A 61 7.23 -9.80 16.46
CA GLY A 61 5.86 -10.35 16.58
C GLY A 61 5.80 -11.86 16.37
N ILE A 62 6.53 -12.39 15.37
CA ILE A 62 6.61 -13.84 15.13
C ILE A 62 7.20 -14.58 16.34
N ASP A 63 8.27 -14.05 16.93
CA ASP A 63 8.88 -14.65 18.12
C ASP A 63 7.94 -14.55 19.33
N GLU A 64 7.26 -13.42 19.53
CA GLU A 64 6.22 -13.26 20.57
C GLU A 64 5.12 -14.33 20.44
N ASP A 65 4.63 -14.56 19.22
CA ASP A 65 3.61 -15.57 18.92
C ASP A 65 4.13 -17.02 19.00
N SER A 66 5.46 -17.21 19.04
CA SER A 66 6.13 -18.52 18.95
C SER A 66 7.02 -18.83 20.16
N SER A 67 6.69 -18.28 21.33
CA SER A 67 7.45 -18.48 22.58
C SER A 67 8.96 -18.15 22.46
N GLY A 68 9.31 -17.21 21.58
CA GLY A 68 10.68 -16.71 21.36
C GLY A 68 11.59 -17.64 20.55
N THR A 69 11.05 -18.65 19.85
CA THR A 69 11.88 -19.70 19.24
C THR A 69 11.92 -19.70 17.71
N ALA A 70 10.90 -19.19 17.04
CA ALA A 70 10.71 -19.39 15.61
C ALA A 70 11.81 -18.75 14.76
N MET A 71 12.13 -17.47 14.98
CA MET A 71 13.14 -16.78 14.16
C MET A 71 14.55 -17.34 14.41
N ARG A 72 14.84 -17.85 15.60
CA ARG A 72 16.09 -18.57 15.87
C ARG A 72 16.17 -19.86 15.07
N ALA A 73 15.14 -20.69 15.09
CA ALA A 73 15.11 -21.95 14.35
C ALA A 73 15.25 -21.73 12.84
N VAL A 74 14.60 -20.70 12.28
CA VAL A 74 14.74 -20.34 10.86
C VAL A 74 16.19 -19.94 10.54
N ARG A 75 16.85 -19.16 11.40
CA ARG A 75 18.26 -18.77 11.19
C ARG A 75 19.21 -19.96 11.24
N GLU A 76 19.03 -20.87 12.20
CA GLU A 76 19.81 -22.11 12.31
C GLU A 76 19.66 -22.95 11.02
N TRP A 77 18.42 -23.16 10.57
CA TRP A 77 18.15 -23.90 9.34
C TRP A 77 18.75 -23.24 8.08
N LEU A 78 18.63 -21.91 7.94
CA LEU A 78 19.23 -21.19 6.80
C LEU A 78 20.77 -21.27 6.79
N ALA A 79 21.40 -21.32 7.97
CA ALA A 79 22.84 -21.47 8.10
C ALA A 79 23.30 -22.90 7.74
N ASP A 80 22.50 -23.91 8.11
CA ASP A 80 22.76 -25.33 7.82
C ASP A 80 22.40 -25.72 6.37
N ALA A 81 21.47 -25.03 5.72
CA ALA A 81 21.06 -25.26 4.33
C ALA A 81 22.10 -24.79 3.29
N ARG A 82 23.31 -24.46 3.73
CA ARG A 82 24.44 -24.06 2.89
C ARG A 82 25.32 -25.24 2.51
#